data_AF-A0A4R4S1F5-F1
#
_entry.id   AF-A0A4R4S1F5-F1
#
_cell.length_a   1.000
_cell.length_b   1.000
_cell.length_c   1.000
_cell.angle_alpha   90.00
_cell.angle_beta   90.00
_cell.angle_gamma   90.00
#
_symmetry.space_group_name_H-M   'P 1'
#
loop_
_entity.id
_entity.type
_entity.pdbx_description
1 polymer ?
#
loop_
_entity_poly.entity_id
_entity_poly.type
_entity_poly.pdbx_seq_one_letter_code
_entity_poly.pdbx_strand_id
1 'polypeptide(L)'
;MEDVYKRFLGGWERRQELLDRAQRQCATIGGLRAAEAANISLDDYVHALEAGASDENIHAAVAAGILPWLYVRALKAKATHEQIMEAHAKKIAKNPAFAWGIGGSGYIDLLERGAAPDQLLVLHGKEVHPETIRFALTSGLGIAKLLEAHDRGLRDADLYCCAEAQENRVDPDAVIDAHRRGLRGLDLYSHMRSLMDP
;
A
#
# COMPACT_ATOMS: atom_id res chain seq x y z
N MET A 1 -36.35 -18.35 13.06
CA MET A 1 -35.41 -17.96 11.99
C MET A 1 -35.43 -16.45 11.91
N GLU A 2 -34.66 -15.82 12.79
CA GLU A 2 -34.69 -14.38 13.00
C GLU A 2 -33.70 -13.71 12.02
N ASP A 3 -34.30 -13.13 10.98
CA ASP A 3 -33.85 -12.04 10.13
C ASP A 3 -32.32 -11.83 9.95
N VAL A 4 -31.74 -12.71 9.14
CA VAL A 4 -30.46 -12.63 8.40
C VAL A 4 -30.39 -11.39 7.45
N TYR A 5 -31.36 -10.47 7.55
CA TYR A 5 -31.69 -9.51 6.49
C TYR A 5 -31.57 -8.03 6.86
N LYS A 6 -31.32 -7.66 8.13
CA LYS A 6 -31.50 -6.27 8.61
C LYS A 6 -30.27 -5.35 8.66
N ARG A 7 -29.06 -5.77 8.28
CA ARG A 7 -27.82 -5.01 8.57
C ARG A 7 -27.17 -4.19 7.43
N PHE A 8 -27.81 -4.00 6.27
CA PHE A 8 -27.21 -3.19 5.18
C PHE A 8 -27.76 -1.76 5.13
N LEU A 9 -26.83 -0.78 5.19
CA LEU A 9 -27.08 0.66 5.11
C LEU A 9 -27.55 1.05 3.68
N GLY A 10 -28.86 1.19 3.48
CA GLY A 10 -29.43 1.69 2.22
C GLY A 10 -30.78 1.10 1.80
N GLY A 11 -31.41 0.28 2.63
CA GLY A 11 -32.75 -0.27 2.35
C GLY A 11 -32.74 -1.51 1.45
N TRP A 12 -33.94 -2.06 1.21
CA TRP A 12 -34.14 -3.33 0.49
C TRP A 12 -33.67 -3.28 -0.98
N GLU A 13 -33.87 -2.15 -1.66
CA GLU A 13 -33.52 -1.99 -3.09
C GLU A 13 -31.99 -2.02 -3.31
N ARG A 14 -31.22 -1.28 -2.50
CA ARG A 14 -29.75 -1.32 -2.54
C ARG A 14 -29.21 -2.71 -2.22
N ARG A 15 -29.85 -3.44 -1.29
CA ARG A 15 -29.45 -4.82 -0.97
C ARG A 15 -29.68 -5.75 -2.15
N GLN A 16 -30.84 -5.68 -2.81
CA GLN A 16 -31.12 -6.53 -3.96
C GLN A 16 -30.15 -6.27 -5.10
N GLU A 17 -29.85 -5.00 -5.38
CA GLU A 17 -28.85 -4.61 -6.38
C GLU A 17 -27.48 -5.22 -6.08
N LEU A 18 -27.03 -5.15 -4.82
CA LEU A 18 -25.76 -5.74 -4.39
C LEU A 18 -25.76 -7.28 -4.52
N LEU A 19 -26.87 -7.95 -4.21
CA LEU A 19 -27.00 -9.39 -4.40
C LEU A 19 -26.93 -9.78 -5.88
N ASP A 20 -27.62 -9.03 -6.74
CA ASP A 20 -27.60 -9.25 -8.19
C ASP A 20 -26.19 -9.00 -8.77
N ARG A 21 -25.44 -8.04 -8.20
CA ARG A 21 -24.02 -7.81 -8.52
C ARG A 21 -23.14 -8.96 -8.06
N ALA A 22 -23.31 -9.45 -6.83
CA ALA A 22 -22.57 -10.59 -6.31
C ALA A 22 -22.78 -11.84 -7.19
N GLN A 23 -24.04 -12.12 -7.57
CA GLN A 23 -24.39 -13.27 -8.41
C GLN A 23 -23.76 -13.17 -9.82
N ARG A 24 -23.69 -11.97 -10.40
CA ARG A 24 -22.97 -11.74 -11.67
C ARG A 24 -21.48 -12.02 -11.58
N GLN A 25 -20.90 -11.93 -10.39
CA GLN A 25 -19.52 -12.33 -10.08
C GLN A 25 -19.43 -13.77 -9.55
N CYS A 26 -20.45 -14.60 -9.80
CA CYS A 26 -20.50 -16.00 -9.41
C CYS A 26 -20.42 -16.26 -7.89
N ALA A 27 -20.78 -15.28 -7.05
CA ALA A 27 -20.81 -15.45 -5.60
C ALA A 27 -21.73 -16.60 -5.21
N THR A 28 -21.24 -17.49 -4.35
CA THR A 28 -22.05 -18.61 -3.87
C THR A 28 -22.96 -18.18 -2.72
N ILE A 29 -24.11 -18.84 -2.55
CA ILE A 29 -24.96 -18.64 -1.36
C ILE A 29 -24.17 -18.97 -0.08
N GLY A 30 -23.26 -19.95 -0.15
CA GLY A 30 -22.33 -20.28 0.92
C GLY A 30 -21.39 -19.13 1.25
N GLY A 31 -20.76 -18.52 0.24
CA GLY A 31 -19.87 -17.37 0.38
C GLY A 31 -20.54 -16.15 1.00
N LEU A 32 -21.76 -15.82 0.56
CA LEU A 32 -22.55 -14.72 1.13
C LEU A 32 -22.89 -14.95 2.62
N ARG A 33 -23.27 -16.17 3.00
CA ARG A 33 -23.54 -16.53 4.41
C ARG A 33 -22.27 -16.48 5.26
N ALA A 34 -21.16 -16.97 4.71
CA ALA A 34 -19.87 -16.90 5.39
C ALA A 34 -19.42 -15.45 5.59
N ALA A 35 -19.68 -14.56 4.62
CA ALA A 35 -19.33 -13.15 4.71
C ALA A 35 -20.08 -12.45 5.82
N GLU A 36 -21.38 -12.72 5.93
CA GLU A 36 -22.19 -12.24 7.04
C GLU A 36 -21.72 -12.78 8.40
N ALA A 37 -21.43 -14.08 8.49
CA ALA A 37 -20.90 -14.69 9.71
C ALA A 37 -19.55 -14.08 10.14
N ALA A 38 -18.73 -13.66 9.18
CA ALA A 38 -17.47 -12.96 9.39
C ALA A 38 -17.63 -11.44 9.58
N ASN A 39 -18.86 -10.92 9.69
CA ASN A 39 -19.18 -9.48 9.78
C ASN A 39 -18.60 -8.63 8.63
N ILE A 40 -18.48 -9.22 7.44
CA ILE A 40 -18.09 -8.51 6.21
C ILE A 40 -19.33 -7.81 5.67
N SER A 41 -19.22 -6.52 5.34
CA SER A 41 -20.32 -5.81 4.70
C SER A 41 -20.55 -6.35 3.28
N LEU A 42 -21.80 -6.46 2.83
CA LEU A 42 -22.12 -6.92 1.48
C LEU A 42 -21.54 -5.99 0.42
N ASP A 43 -21.43 -4.70 0.72
CA ASP A 43 -20.82 -3.69 -0.14
C ASP A 43 -19.32 -3.99 -0.35
N ASP A 44 -18.56 -4.20 0.74
CA ASP A 44 -17.14 -4.59 0.66
C ASP A 44 -16.95 -5.94 -0.02
N TYR A 45 -17.82 -6.91 0.27
CA TYR A 45 -17.78 -8.24 -0.32
C TYR A 45 -17.97 -8.18 -1.84
N VAL A 46 -19.02 -7.49 -2.30
CA VAL A 46 -19.29 -7.28 -3.73
C VAL A 46 -18.14 -6.54 -4.39
N HIS A 47 -17.62 -5.50 -3.76
CA HIS A 47 -16.50 -4.75 -4.31
C HIS A 47 -15.20 -5.55 -4.38
N ALA A 48 -14.96 -6.50 -3.47
CA ALA A 48 -13.82 -7.39 -3.54
C ALA A 48 -13.94 -8.37 -4.71
N LEU A 49 -15.14 -8.93 -4.92
CA LEU A 49 -15.44 -9.78 -6.08
C LEU A 49 -15.26 -9.02 -7.40
N GLU A 50 -15.79 -7.79 -7.49
CA GLU A 50 -15.63 -6.92 -8.67
C GLU A 50 -14.17 -6.52 -8.90
N ALA A 51 -13.35 -6.50 -7.86
CA ALA A 51 -11.92 -6.27 -7.95
C ALA A 51 -11.12 -7.56 -8.28
N GLY A 52 -11.81 -8.69 -8.52
CA GLY A 52 -11.23 -9.95 -8.97
C GLY A 52 -10.84 -10.93 -7.86
N ALA A 53 -11.23 -10.70 -6.61
CA ALA A 53 -11.02 -11.68 -5.55
C ALA A 53 -12.02 -12.85 -5.64
N SER A 54 -11.62 -14.04 -5.21
CA SER A 54 -12.54 -15.16 -4.97
C SER A 54 -13.15 -15.09 -3.57
N ASP A 55 -14.23 -15.84 -3.35
CA ASP A 55 -14.84 -16.04 -2.03
C ASP A 55 -13.77 -16.46 -0.99
N GLU A 56 -12.95 -17.46 -1.33
CA GLU A 56 -11.90 -17.99 -0.45
C GLU A 56 -10.87 -16.92 -0.07
N ASN A 57 -10.44 -16.10 -1.03
CA ASN A 57 -9.45 -15.06 -0.81
C ASN A 57 -9.99 -13.95 0.11
N ILE A 58 -11.26 -13.58 -0.04
CA ILE A 58 -11.91 -12.59 0.83
C ILE A 58 -11.97 -13.10 2.27
N HIS A 59 -12.40 -14.35 2.47
CA HIS A 59 -12.48 -14.97 3.80
C HIS A 59 -11.09 -15.14 4.44
N ALA A 60 -10.10 -15.57 3.66
CA ALA A 60 -8.72 -15.72 4.13
C ALA A 60 -8.13 -14.39 4.62
N ALA A 61 -8.36 -13.30 3.89
CA ALA A 61 -7.89 -11.97 4.28
C ALA A 61 -8.53 -11.50 5.60
N VAL A 62 -9.84 -11.67 5.74
CA VAL A 62 -10.57 -11.28 6.96
C VAL A 62 -10.19 -12.16 8.15
N ALA A 63 -10.02 -13.47 7.94
CA ALA A 63 -9.53 -14.38 8.97
C ALA A 63 -8.11 -14.04 9.44
N ALA A 64 -7.27 -13.47 8.57
CA ALA A 64 -5.97 -12.92 8.94
C ALA A 64 -6.06 -11.56 9.66
N GLY A 65 -7.25 -10.97 9.79
CA GLY A 65 -7.47 -9.68 10.46
C GLY A 65 -7.31 -8.47 9.54
N ILE A 66 -7.30 -8.65 8.21
CA ILE A 66 -7.30 -7.56 7.25
C ILE A 66 -8.73 -7.00 7.14
N LEU A 67 -8.88 -5.68 7.28
CA LEU A 67 -10.19 -5.04 7.15
C LEU A 67 -10.69 -5.17 5.70
N PRO A 68 -11.97 -5.54 5.46
CA PRO A 68 -12.51 -5.75 4.11
C PRO A 68 -12.31 -4.55 3.16
N TRP A 69 -12.60 -3.33 3.63
CA TRP A 69 -12.45 -2.13 2.82
C TRP A 69 -10.99 -1.85 2.42
N LEU A 70 -10.01 -2.23 3.27
CA LEU A 70 -8.59 -2.15 2.95
C LEU A 70 -8.18 -3.17 1.91
N TYR A 71 -8.67 -4.40 2.06
CA TYR A 71 -8.45 -5.47 1.10
C TYR A 71 -8.95 -5.07 -0.29
N VAL A 72 -10.19 -4.56 -0.38
CA VAL A 72 -10.78 -4.03 -1.62
C VAL A 72 -9.93 -2.93 -2.24
N ARG A 73 -9.47 -1.96 -1.43
CA ARG A 73 -8.70 -0.83 -1.92
C ARG A 73 -7.35 -1.28 -2.49
N ALA A 74 -6.69 -2.25 -1.87
CA ALA A 74 -5.44 -2.82 -2.36
C ALA A 74 -5.62 -3.57 -3.70
N LEU A 75 -6.70 -4.36 -3.83
CA LEU A 75 -7.04 -5.02 -5.10
C LEU A 75 -7.31 -4.02 -6.22
N LYS A 76 -8.06 -2.94 -5.94
CA LYS A 76 -8.30 -1.84 -6.89
C LYS A 76 -7.01 -1.16 -7.33
N ALA A 77 -6.01 -1.09 -6.43
CA ALA A 77 -4.66 -0.64 -6.71
C ALA A 77 -3.75 -1.72 -7.37
N LYS A 78 -4.35 -2.78 -7.93
CA LYS A 78 -3.69 -3.86 -8.69
C LYS A 78 -2.78 -4.79 -7.88
N ALA A 79 -2.89 -4.81 -6.55
CA ALA A 79 -2.25 -5.85 -5.75
C ALA A 79 -3.01 -7.19 -5.88
N THR A 80 -2.28 -8.30 -5.94
CA THR A 80 -2.85 -9.66 -5.86
C THR A 80 -3.17 -10.05 -4.42
N HIS A 81 -4.01 -11.06 -4.22
CA HIS A 81 -4.31 -11.60 -2.89
C HIS A 81 -3.02 -12.01 -2.17
N GLU A 82 -2.14 -12.74 -2.84
CA GLU A 82 -0.88 -13.24 -2.31
C GLU A 82 0.03 -12.11 -1.85
N GLN A 83 0.15 -11.05 -2.66
CA GLN A 83 0.94 -9.85 -2.31
C GLN A 83 0.37 -9.14 -1.08
N ILE A 84 -0.96 -9.04 -0.97
CA ILE A 84 -1.62 -8.41 0.19
C ILE A 84 -1.37 -9.23 1.46
N MET A 85 -1.51 -10.56 1.38
CA MET A 85 -1.28 -11.48 2.50
C MET A 85 0.18 -11.49 2.94
N GLU A 86 1.12 -11.47 1.99
CA GLU A 86 2.55 -11.41 2.28
C GLU A 86 2.94 -10.09 2.97
N ALA A 87 2.43 -8.96 2.47
CA ALA A 87 2.64 -7.64 3.08
C ALA A 87 2.06 -7.58 4.51
N HIS A 88 0.90 -8.18 4.73
CA HIS A 88 0.29 -8.29 6.05
C HIS A 88 1.15 -9.16 6.99
N ALA A 89 1.57 -10.35 6.56
CA ALA A 89 2.36 -11.30 7.35
C ALA A 89 3.73 -10.73 7.76
N LYS A 90 4.36 -9.96 6.87
CA LYS A 90 5.65 -9.30 7.13
C LYS A 90 5.56 -8.17 8.16
N LYS A 91 4.36 -7.84 8.66
CA LYS A 91 4.13 -6.71 9.58
C LYS A 91 4.90 -5.49 9.13
N ILE A 92 4.70 -5.09 7.87
CA ILE A 92 5.30 -3.88 7.29
C ILE A 92 5.03 -2.63 8.16
N ALA A 93 4.14 -2.73 9.17
CA ALA A 93 4.05 -1.86 10.34
C ALA A 93 4.50 -2.54 11.67
N LYS A 94 5.77 -2.38 12.07
CA LYS A 94 6.30 -2.93 13.34
C LYS A 94 6.07 -2.03 14.57
N ASN A 95 5.54 -0.83 14.39
CA ASN A 95 5.24 0.10 15.48
C ASN A 95 3.72 0.19 15.69
N PRO A 96 3.15 -0.02 16.90
CA PRO A 96 1.70 0.00 17.13
C PRO A 96 1.00 1.30 16.72
N ALA A 97 1.69 2.45 16.76
CA ALA A 97 1.19 3.72 16.22
C ALA A 97 1.11 3.72 14.67
N PHE A 98 1.96 2.90 14.04
CA PHE A 98 1.99 2.65 12.61
C PHE A 98 1.17 1.42 12.19
N ALA A 99 0.81 0.51 13.11
CA ALA A 99 -0.12 -0.58 12.82
C ALA A 99 -1.53 -0.04 12.49
N TRP A 100 -1.80 1.21 12.88
CA TRP A 100 -3.03 1.95 12.58
C TRP A 100 -2.83 3.09 11.56
N GLY A 101 -1.57 3.40 11.18
CA GLY A 101 -1.20 4.47 10.22
C GLY A 101 -0.49 4.01 8.93
N ILE A 102 0.00 2.77 8.91
CA ILE A 102 0.38 1.94 7.74
C ILE A 102 -0.58 0.71 7.68
N GLY A 103 -1.57 0.65 8.57
CA GLY A 103 -2.76 -0.17 8.43
C GLY A 103 -3.62 0.38 7.29
N GLY A 104 -3.21 0.10 6.05
CA GLY A 104 -4.00 0.27 4.85
C GLY A 104 -4.17 1.68 4.26
N SER A 105 -3.58 2.72 4.85
CA SER A 105 -3.47 4.04 4.20
C SER A 105 -2.14 4.20 3.48
N GLY A 106 -1.00 3.94 4.13
CA GLY A 106 0.34 4.18 3.56
C GLY A 106 0.70 3.28 2.38
N TYR A 107 0.64 1.95 2.54
CA TYR A 107 0.96 1.02 1.44
C TYR A 107 0.03 1.23 0.24
N ILE A 108 -1.26 1.46 0.51
CA ILE A 108 -2.24 1.67 -0.54
C ILE A 108 -2.06 3.04 -1.21
N ASP A 109 -1.71 4.10 -0.47
CA ASP A 109 -1.32 5.39 -1.06
C ASP A 109 -0.08 5.24 -1.95
N LEU A 110 0.89 4.41 -1.57
CA LEU A 110 2.06 4.13 -2.41
C LEU A 110 1.67 3.36 -3.69
N LEU A 111 0.79 2.37 -3.60
CA LEU A 111 0.26 1.67 -4.78
C LEU A 111 -0.53 2.61 -5.69
N GLU A 112 -1.40 3.46 -5.12
CA GLU A 112 -2.16 4.48 -5.85
C GLU A 112 -1.26 5.51 -6.53
N ARG A 113 -0.07 5.76 -5.98
CA ARG A 113 1.00 6.60 -6.57
C ARG A 113 1.87 5.86 -7.59
N GLY A 114 1.50 4.63 -7.97
CA GLY A 114 2.16 3.87 -9.02
C GLY A 114 3.31 2.98 -8.56
N ALA A 115 3.47 2.75 -7.26
CA ALA A 115 4.39 1.72 -6.78
C ALA A 115 3.89 0.32 -7.16
N ALA A 116 4.79 -0.55 -7.62
CA ALA A 116 4.45 -1.97 -7.75
C ALA A 116 4.55 -2.67 -6.38
N PRO A 117 3.64 -3.62 -6.05
CA PRO A 117 3.68 -4.33 -4.78
C PRO A 117 5.04 -4.98 -4.48
N ASP A 118 5.64 -5.66 -5.45
CA ASP A 118 6.93 -6.34 -5.29
C ASP A 118 8.06 -5.35 -4.94
N GLN A 119 8.01 -4.14 -5.50
CA GLN A 119 8.98 -3.10 -5.20
C GLN A 119 8.86 -2.62 -3.74
N LEU A 120 7.64 -2.49 -3.23
CA LEU A 120 7.38 -2.10 -1.85
C LEU A 120 7.84 -3.19 -0.87
N LEU A 121 7.67 -4.47 -1.22
CA LEU A 121 8.20 -5.59 -0.44
C LEU A 121 9.73 -5.56 -0.38
N VAL A 122 10.41 -5.29 -1.50
CA VAL A 122 11.88 -5.16 -1.55
C VAL A 122 12.34 -3.97 -0.71
N LEU A 123 11.73 -2.79 -0.89
CA LEU A 123 12.07 -1.58 -0.13
C LEU A 123 11.87 -1.77 1.37
N HIS A 124 10.79 -2.47 1.78
CA HIS A 124 10.59 -2.82 3.17
C HIS A 124 11.66 -3.76 3.70
N GLY A 125 12.03 -4.81 2.96
CA GLY A 125 13.12 -5.72 3.34
C GLY A 125 14.48 -5.02 3.44
N LYS A 126 14.63 -3.88 2.76
CA LYS A 126 15.78 -2.98 2.82
C LYS A 126 15.66 -1.90 3.91
N GLU A 127 14.62 -1.97 4.74
CA GLU A 127 14.31 -1.04 5.83
C GLU A 127 14.14 0.42 5.35
N VAL A 128 13.70 0.64 4.10
CA VAL A 128 13.42 1.99 3.60
C VAL A 128 12.10 2.52 4.16
N HIS A 129 12.16 3.69 4.78
CA HIS A 129 11.00 4.30 5.41
C HIS A 129 9.91 4.67 4.39
N PRO A 130 8.62 4.35 4.64
CA PRO A 130 7.52 4.62 3.70
C PRO A 130 7.40 6.08 3.26
N GLU A 131 7.68 7.04 4.15
CA GLU A 131 7.69 8.46 3.80
C GLU A 131 8.75 8.81 2.75
N THR A 132 9.93 8.17 2.80
CA THR A 132 10.96 8.33 1.78
C THR A 132 10.48 7.77 0.44
N ILE A 133 9.77 6.64 0.46
CA ILE A 133 9.16 6.04 -0.74
C ILE A 133 8.10 6.99 -1.32
N ARG A 134 7.21 7.50 -0.46
CA ARG A 134 6.15 8.46 -0.84
C ARG A 134 6.75 9.69 -1.48
N PHE A 135 7.78 10.25 -0.84
CA PHE A 135 8.45 11.45 -1.32
C PHE A 135 9.17 11.23 -2.66
N ALA A 136 9.87 10.10 -2.82
CA ALA A 136 10.50 9.73 -4.09
C ALA A 136 9.50 9.58 -5.23
N LEU A 137 8.31 9.04 -4.97
CA LEU A 137 7.24 8.99 -5.98
C LEU A 137 6.72 10.39 -6.31
N THR A 138 6.48 11.24 -5.32
CA THR A 138 5.94 12.58 -5.55
C THR A 138 6.92 13.55 -6.18
N SER A 139 8.22 13.41 -5.92
CA SER A 139 9.26 14.25 -6.53
C SER A 139 9.60 13.82 -7.96
N GLY A 140 9.12 12.65 -8.40
CA GLY A 140 9.44 12.08 -9.71
C GLY A 140 10.75 11.28 -9.75
N LEU A 141 11.41 11.04 -8.61
CA LEU A 141 12.60 10.19 -8.52
C LEU A 141 12.26 8.74 -8.89
N GLY A 142 11.09 8.29 -8.43
CA GLY A 142 10.60 6.94 -8.64
C GLY A 142 11.33 5.90 -7.78
N ILE A 143 10.74 4.70 -7.70
CA ILE A 143 11.27 3.62 -6.86
C ILE A 143 12.54 3.00 -7.42
N ALA A 144 12.69 2.90 -8.75
CA ALA A 144 13.88 2.30 -9.35
C ALA A 144 15.16 3.05 -8.94
N LYS A 145 15.14 4.39 -9.00
CA LYS A 145 16.29 5.21 -8.60
C LYS A 145 16.50 5.21 -7.08
N LEU A 146 15.42 5.14 -6.29
CA LEU A 146 15.51 4.98 -4.84
C LEU A 146 16.17 3.65 -4.44
N LEU A 147 15.84 2.56 -5.13
CA LEU A 147 16.49 1.25 -4.94
C LEU A 147 17.96 1.28 -5.35
N GLU A 148 18.29 1.89 -6.49
CA GLU A 148 19.68 2.08 -6.93
C GLU A 148 20.49 2.84 -5.87
N ALA A 149 19.96 3.96 -5.36
CA ALA A 149 20.61 4.75 -4.32
C ALA A 149 20.86 3.92 -3.05
N HIS A 150 19.89 3.11 -2.63
CA HIS A 150 20.05 2.19 -1.50
C HIS A 150 21.14 1.15 -1.76
N ASP A 151 21.15 0.54 -2.95
CA ASP A 151 22.16 -0.46 -3.32
C ASP A 151 23.56 0.15 -3.41
N ARG A 152 23.66 1.46 -3.68
CA ARG A 152 24.90 2.25 -3.66
C ARG A 152 25.30 2.76 -2.26
N GLY A 153 24.57 2.33 -1.22
CA GLY A 153 24.94 2.52 0.19
C GLY A 153 24.21 3.63 0.92
N LEU A 154 23.31 4.38 0.25
CA LEU A 154 22.55 5.43 0.92
C LEU A 154 21.51 4.82 1.86
N ARG A 155 21.29 5.46 3.00
CA ARG A 155 20.35 5.04 4.04
C ARG A 155 19.55 6.23 4.55
N ASP A 156 18.33 5.99 5.01
CA ASP A 156 17.49 6.94 5.73
C ASP A 156 17.49 8.38 5.14
N ALA A 157 18.11 9.32 5.86
CA ALA A 157 18.17 10.73 5.47
C ALA A 157 18.92 10.97 4.15
N ASP A 158 19.92 10.13 3.81
CA ASP A 158 20.64 10.26 2.54
C ASP A 158 19.72 9.90 1.36
N LEU A 159 18.86 8.88 1.52
CA LEU A 159 17.86 8.52 0.52
C LEU A 159 16.80 9.61 0.35
N TYR A 160 16.44 10.26 1.45
CA TYR A 160 15.56 11.42 1.41
C TYR A 160 16.18 12.57 0.60
N CYS A 161 17.49 12.83 0.78
CA CYS A 161 18.22 13.84 0.00
C CYS A 161 18.19 13.56 -1.51
N CYS A 162 18.20 12.29 -1.95
CA CYS A 162 18.01 11.95 -3.36
C CYS A 162 16.64 12.38 -3.90
N ALA A 163 15.58 12.17 -3.12
CA ALA A 163 14.23 12.58 -3.54
C ALA A 163 14.08 14.10 -3.53
N GLU A 164 14.69 14.79 -2.56
CA GLU A 164 14.72 16.26 -2.47
C GLU A 164 15.54 16.88 -3.60
N ALA A 165 16.68 16.28 -3.97
CA ALA A 165 17.47 16.70 -5.13
C ALA A 165 16.61 16.70 -6.39
N GLN A 166 15.89 15.61 -6.64
CA GLN A 166 15.00 15.49 -7.78
C GLN A 166 13.88 16.54 -7.75
N GLU A 167 13.25 16.78 -6.59
CA GLU A 167 12.20 17.81 -6.44
C GLU A 167 12.73 19.20 -6.82
N ASN A 168 13.96 19.51 -6.43
CA ASN A 168 14.63 20.77 -6.70
C ASN A 168 15.37 20.79 -8.05
N ARG A 169 15.14 19.79 -8.92
CA ARG A 169 15.76 19.66 -10.25
C ARG A 169 17.29 19.60 -10.21
N VAL A 170 17.86 19.18 -9.09
CA VAL A 170 19.27 18.81 -8.96
C VAL A 170 19.41 17.33 -9.30
N ASP A 171 20.47 16.97 -10.02
CA ASP A 171 20.75 15.58 -10.38
C ASP A 171 20.91 14.70 -9.12
N PRO A 172 20.03 13.70 -8.90
CA PRO A 172 20.14 12.80 -7.74
C PRO A 172 21.45 12.02 -7.71
N ASP A 173 22.14 11.82 -8.85
CA ASP A 173 23.44 11.18 -8.88
C ASP A 173 24.53 12.02 -8.18
N ALA A 174 24.37 13.34 -8.11
CA ALA A 174 25.26 14.20 -7.32
C ALA A 174 25.21 13.86 -5.82
N VAL A 175 24.04 13.49 -5.30
CA VAL A 175 23.87 13.03 -3.91
C VAL A 175 24.65 11.73 -3.70
N ILE A 176 24.52 10.79 -4.64
CA ILE A 176 25.19 9.50 -4.54
C ILE A 176 26.71 9.66 -4.64
N ASP A 177 27.20 10.54 -5.51
CA ASP A 177 28.62 10.82 -5.66
C ASP A 177 29.21 11.55 -4.44
N ALA A 178 28.48 12.52 -3.89
CA ALA A 178 28.82 13.17 -2.62
C ALA A 178 28.92 12.14 -1.48
N HIS A 179 27.97 11.20 -1.40
CA HIS A 179 28.02 10.08 -0.48
C HIS A 179 29.25 9.19 -0.73
N ARG A 180 29.60 8.88 -1.97
CA ARG A 180 30.82 8.09 -2.25
C ARG A 180 32.11 8.81 -1.85
N ARG A 181 32.11 10.14 -1.80
CA ARG A 181 33.22 10.96 -1.28
C ARG A 181 33.25 11.08 0.24
N GLY A 182 32.31 10.44 0.95
CA GLY A 182 32.27 10.36 2.40
C GLY A 182 31.29 11.31 3.09
N LEU A 183 30.55 12.14 2.35
CA LEU A 183 29.52 13.01 2.94
C LEU A 183 28.32 12.18 3.42
N ARG A 184 27.80 12.45 4.61
CA ARG A 184 26.66 11.73 5.22
C ARG A 184 25.75 12.70 5.96
N GLY A 185 24.47 12.35 6.07
CA GLY A 185 23.54 13.04 6.96
C GLY A 185 23.52 14.55 6.73
N LEU A 186 23.85 15.32 7.77
CA LEU A 186 23.86 16.79 7.71
C LEU A 186 24.88 17.36 6.71
N ASP A 187 26.08 16.78 6.59
CA ASP A 187 27.08 17.28 5.65
C ASP A 187 26.64 17.07 4.19
N LEU A 188 26.01 15.92 3.94
CA LEU A 188 25.40 15.64 2.64
C LEU A 188 24.23 16.59 2.37
N TYR A 189 23.36 16.80 3.36
CA TYR A 189 22.23 17.72 3.26
C TYR A 189 22.67 19.16 2.97
N SER A 190 23.66 19.67 3.72
CA SER A 190 24.20 21.02 3.53
C SER A 190 24.87 21.19 2.17
N HIS A 191 25.62 20.17 1.72
CA HIS A 191 26.17 20.16 0.36
C HIS A 191 25.05 20.22 -0.68
N MET A 192 24.00 19.42 -0.53
CA MET A 192 22.88 19.41 -1.46
C MET A 192 22.13 20.73 -1.49
N ARG A 193 21.89 21.35 -0.33
CA ARG A 193 21.30 22.69 -0.25
C ARG A 193 22.09 23.73 -1.03
N SER A 194 23.42 23.70 -0.96
CA SER A 194 24.27 24.61 -1.74
C SER A 194 24.15 24.43 -3.26
N LEU A 195 23.70 23.26 -3.72
CA LEU A 195 23.43 23.01 -5.14
C LEU A 195 22.03 23.44 -5.58
N MET A 196 21.11 23.65 -4.62
CA MET A 196 19.71 24.03 -4.86
C MET A 196 19.48 25.54 -4.82
N ASP A 197 20.33 26.29 -4.12
CA ASP A 197 20.29 27.76 -4.00
C ASP A 197 21.37 28.40 -4.88
N PRO A 198 21.09 28.72 -6.17
CA PRO A 198 22.03 29.41 -7.06
C PRO A 198 22.20 30.91 -6.78
#